data_AF-A0A8J6TIG6-F1
#
_entry.id   AF-A0A8J6TIG6-F1
#
_cell.length_a   1.000
_cell.length_b   1.000
_cell.length_c   1.000
_cell.angle_alpha   90.00
_cell.angle_beta   90.00
_cell.angle_gamma   90.00
#
_symmetry.space_group_name_H-M   'P 1'
#
loop_
_entity.id
_entity.type
_entity.pdbx_description
1 polymer ?
#
loop_
_entity_poly.entity_id
_entity_poly.type
_entity_poly.pdbx_seq_one_letter_code
_entity_poly.pdbx_strand_id
1 'polypeptide(L)'
;MPLNKKYSTLLKGMLIFNILVLALTFGDFLALHDIRNDYVSSDVLEDHDLNMTSLPEWTATKGEWDLVTISFVARSLFLLLNIPLIWMGFKKISADLMPNA
;
A
#
# COMPACT_ATOMS: atom_id res chain seq x y z
N MET A 1 11.22 -31.67 -8.13
CA MET A 1 9.79 -31.92 -8.45
C MET A 1 9.25 -30.67 -9.13
N PRO A 2 8.80 -30.71 -10.39
CA PRO A 2 8.32 -29.51 -11.07
C PRO A 2 7.06 -28.99 -10.36
N LEU A 3 7.06 -27.71 -9.96
CA LEU A 3 5.85 -27.08 -9.42
C LEU A 3 4.73 -27.18 -10.48
N ASN A 4 3.56 -27.63 -10.04
CA ASN A 4 2.38 -27.65 -10.89
C ASN A 4 2.12 -26.23 -11.45
N LYS A 5 1.86 -26.13 -12.77
CA LYS A 5 1.71 -24.86 -13.53
C LYS A 5 0.84 -23.83 -12.81
N LYS A 6 -0.26 -24.25 -12.16
CA LYS A 6 -1.14 -23.36 -11.41
C LYS A 6 -0.42 -22.63 -10.28
N TYR A 7 0.47 -23.30 -9.55
CA TYR A 7 1.23 -22.72 -8.44
C TYR A 7 2.34 -21.81 -8.90
N SER A 8 2.98 -22.14 -10.03
CA SER A 8 3.93 -21.23 -10.66
C SER A 8 3.25 -19.92 -11.04
N THR A 9 2.03 -19.96 -11.57
CA THR A 9 1.24 -18.76 -11.87
C THR A 9 0.85 -18.00 -10.61
N LEU A 10 0.38 -18.68 -9.55
CA LEU A 10 0.03 -18.03 -8.28
C LEU A 10 1.24 -17.34 -7.63
N LEU A 11 2.39 -18.01 -7.56
CA LEU A 11 3.62 -17.45 -7.02
C LEU A 11 4.12 -16.25 -7.83
N LYS A 12 4.08 -16.33 -9.17
CA LYS A 12 4.41 -15.19 -10.03
C LYS A 12 3.47 -14.01 -9.79
N GLY A 13 2.18 -14.27 -9.64
CA GLY A 13 1.18 -13.26 -9.29
C GLY A 13 1.51 -12.59 -7.95
N MET A 14 1.75 -13.39 -6.90
CA MET A 14 2.12 -12.88 -5.57
C MET A 14 3.41 -12.07 -5.61
N LEU A 15 4.41 -12.47 -6.40
CA LEU A 15 5.64 -11.71 -6.56
C LEU A 15 5.38 -10.34 -7.19
N ILE A 16 4.58 -10.28 -8.26
CA ILE A 16 4.18 -9.01 -8.91
C ILE A 16 3.42 -8.13 -7.91
N PHE A 17 2.46 -8.70 -7.16
CA PHE A 17 1.73 -7.96 -6.12
C PHE A 17 2.66 -7.37 -5.06
N ASN A 18 3.65 -8.12 -4.58
CA ASN A 18 4.61 -7.61 -3.61
C ASN A 18 5.48 -6.47 -4.18
N ILE A 19 5.88 -6.55 -5.44
CA ILE A 19 6.61 -5.47 -6.12
C ILE A 19 5.74 -4.20 -6.19
N LEU A 20 4.46 -4.34 -6.52
CA LEU A 20 3.52 -3.21 -6.56
C LEU A 20 3.32 -2.59 -5.17
N VAL A 21 3.16 -3.41 -4.13
CA VAL A 21 3.08 -2.93 -2.74
C VAL A 21 4.34 -2.17 -2.36
N LEU A 22 5.51 -2.69 -2.71
CA LEU A 22 6.78 -2.03 -2.42
C LEU A 22 6.89 -0.68 -3.13
N ALA A 23 6.51 -0.61 -4.40
CA ALA A 23 6.49 0.65 -5.15
C ALA A 23 5.54 1.68 -4.52
N LEU A 24 4.34 1.25 -4.10
CA LEU A 24 3.41 2.10 -3.34
C LEU A 24 4.05 2.59 -2.04
N THR A 25 4.80 1.74 -1.32
CA THR A 25 5.48 2.12 -0.07
C THR A 25 6.51 3.22 -0.28
N PHE A 26 7.27 3.14 -1.36
CA PHE A 26 8.16 4.25 -1.74
C PHE A 26 7.39 5.51 -2.12
N GLY A 27 6.27 5.36 -2.85
CA GLY A 27 5.39 6.49 -3.18
C GLY A 27 4.86 7.21 -1.94
N ASP A 28 4.36 6.48 -0.95
CA ASP A 28 3.90 7.07 0.32
C ASP A 28 5.04 7.77 1.05
N PHE A 29 6.24 7.19 1.07
CA PHE A 29 7.38 7.82 1.74
C PHE A 29 7.66 9.21 1.13
N LEU A 30 7.64 9.32 -0.20
CA LEU A 30 7.84 10.59 -0.89
C LEU A 30 6.67 11.55 -0.63
N ALA A 31 5.43 11.10 -0.78
CA ALA A 31 4.26 11.94 -0.54
C ALA A 31 4.17 12.44 0.90
N LEU A 32 4.47 11.59 1.90
CA LEU A 32 4.51 12.00 3.30
C LEU A 32 5.68 12.92 3.61
N HIS A 33 6.80 12.81 2.90
CA HIS A 33 7.90 13.76 3.01
C HIS A 33 7.49 15.14 2.51
N ASP A 34 6.84 15.20 1.35
CA ASP A 34 6.37 16.45 0.75
C ASP A 34 5.25 17.06 1.59
N ILE A 35 4.25 16.28 2.03
CA ILE A 35 3.24 16.72 3.00
C ILE A 35 3.91 17.31 4.24
N ARG A 36 4.90 16.63 4.82
CA ARG A 36 5.54 17.14 6.04
C ARG A 36 6.20 18.52 5.86
N ASN A 37 6.76 18.79 4.69
CA ASN A 37 7.51 20.03 4.45
C ASN A 37 6.63 21.16 3.90
N ASP A 38 5.67 20.82 3.04
CA ASP A 38 4.91 21.79 2.25
C ASP A 38 3.48 21.98 2.76
N TYR A 39 2.95 21.02 3.54
CA TYR A 39 1.61 21.12 4.10
C TYR A 39 1.54 22.18 5.19
N VAL A 40 0.71 23.19 4.95
CA VAL A 40 0.39 24.22 5.93
C VAL A 40 -1.09 24.13 6.24
N SER A 41 -1.44 23.69 7.44
CA SER A 41 -2.85 23.68 7.86
C SER A 41 -3.30 25.06 8.31
N SER A 42 -4.55 25.41 7.99
CA SER A 42 -5.22 26.60 8.50
C SER A 42 -5.18 26.67 10.02
N ASP A 43 -5.36 25.53 10.69
CA ASP A 43 -5.44 25.43 12.14
C ASP A 43 -4.10 25.80 12.80
N VAL A 44 -2.97 25.37 12.21
CA VAL A 44 -1.63 25.72 12.71
C VAL A 44 -1.34 27.22 12.52
N LEU A 45 -1.88 27.83 11.46
CA LEU A 45 -1.71 29.27 11.26
C LEU A 45 -2.59 30.08 12.20
N GLU A 46 -3.81 29.62 12.48
CA GLU A 46 -4.74 30.23 13.44
C GLU A 46 -4.16 30.19 14.85
N ASP A 47 -3.54 29.07 15.25
CA ASP A 47 -2.80 28.93 16.53
C ASP A 47 -1.61 29.90 16.67
N HIS A 48 -1.13 30.45 15.56
CA HIS A 48 -0.02 31.41 15.52
C HIS A 48 -0.46 32.85 15.22
N ASP A 49 -1.77 33.16 15.29
CA ASP A 49 -2.36 34.46 14.95
C ASP A 49 -2.05 34.94 13.51
N LEU A 50 -1.65 34.02 12.63
CA LEU A 50 -1.35 34.28 11.22
C LEU A 50 -2.63 34.18 10.41
N ASN A 51 -3.42 35.26 10.42
CA ASN A 51 -4.65 35.38 9.62
C ASN A 51 -4.33 35.57 8.12
N MET A 52 -3.85 34.51 7.46
CA MET A 52 -3.71 34.47 6.01
C MET A 52 -5.06 34.15 5.38
N THR A 53 -5.63 35.13 4.66
CA THR A 53 -6.96 35.03 4.02
C THR A 53 -7.00 34.04 2.86
N SER A 54 -5.83 33.67 2.31
CA SER A 54 -5.70 32.62 1.30
C SER A 54 -4.30 32.04 1.31
N LEU A 55 -4.18 30.72 1.46
CA LEU A 55 -2.92 30.02 1.24
C LEU A 55 -2.73 29.67 -0.24
N PRO A 56 -1.48 29.63 -0.74
CA PRO A 56 -1.19 29.10 -2.06
C PRO A 56 -1.69 27.66 -2.21
N GLU A 57 -2.24 27.30 -3.38
CA GLU A 57 -2.83 25.97 -3.61
C GLU A 57 -1.88 24.80 -3.37
N TRP A 58 -0.58 25.00 -3.61
CA TRP A 58 0.44 23.97 -3.42
C TRP A 58 0.65 23.59 -1.95
N THR A 59 0.35 24.47 -0.99
CA THR A 59 0.50 24.16 0.45
C THR A 59 -0.55 23.19 0.96
N ALA A 60 -1.58 22.89 0.17
CA ALA A 60 -2.58 21.90 0.52
C ALA A 60 -2.12 20.46 0.20
N THR A 61 -1.04 20.30 -0.57
CA THR A 61 -0.44 19.00 -0.95
C THR A 61 -1.49 17.96 -1.36
N LYS A 62 -2.45 18.38 -2.18
CA LYS A 62 -3.64 17.57 -2.50
C LYS A 62 -3.27 16.29 -3.26
N GLY A 63 -2.34 16.37 -4.20
CA GLY A 63 -1.91 15.21 -4.99
C GLY A 63 -1.20 14.16 -4.14
N GLU A 64 -0.45 14.60 -3.14
CA GLU A 64 0.26 13.77 -2.18
C GLU A 64 -0.73 13.05 -1.27
N TRP A 65 -1.76 13.75 -0.78
CA TRP A 65 -2.85 13.14 -0.01
C TRP A 65 -3.66 12.13 -0.81
N ASP A 66 -3.95 12.43 -2.08
CA ASP A 66 -4.59 11.50 -3.01
C ASP A 66 -3.74 10.24 -3.20
N LEU A 67 -2.41 10.40 -3.36
CA LEU A 67 -1.47 9.28 -3.50
C LEU A 67 -1.50 8.39 -2.26
N VAL A 68 -1.37 8.97 -1.06
CA VAL A 68 -1.42 8.23 0.21
C VAL A 68 -2.76 7.50 0.35
N THR A 69 -3.87 8.14 -0.01
CA THR A 69 -5.21 7.54 0.07
C THR A 69 -5.37 6.35 -0.87
N ILE A 70 -5.00 6.53 -2.15
CA ILE A 70 -5.06 5.46 -3.16
C ILE A 70 -4.16 4.29 -2.76
N SER A 71 -2.96 4.60 -2.31
CA SER A 71 -1.97 3.61 -1.85
C SER A 71 -2.48 2.82 -0.65
N PHE A 72 -3.09 3.47 0.34
CA PHE A 72 -3.69 2.82 1.50
C PHE A 72 -4.82 1.87 1.11
N VAL A 73 -5.73 2.31 0.24
CA VAL A 73 -6.83 1.47 -0.26
C VAL A 73 -6.29 0.28 -1.05
N ALA A 74 -5.34 0.51 -1.96
CA ALA A 74 -4.73 -0.54 -2.77
C ALA A 74 -4.02 -1.60 -1.90
N ARG A 75 -3.23 -1.18 -0.90
CA ARG A 75 -2.57 -2.11 0.03
C ARG A 75 -3.57 -2.90 0.87
N SER A 76 -4.64 -2.26 1.33
CA SER A 76 -5.70 -2.93 2.09
C SER A 76 -6.33 -4.05 1.26
N LEU A 77 -6.66 -3.77 0.00
CA LEU A 77 -7.16 -4.79 -0.93
C LEU A 77 -6.13 -5.90 -1.19
N PHE A 78 -4.86 -5.55 -1.37
CA PHE A 78 -3.80 -6.54 -1.58
C PHE A 78 -3.58 -7.45 -0.37
N LEU A 79 -3.63 -6.92 0.84
CA LEU A 79 -3.54 -7.74 2.06
C LEU A 79 -4.73 -8.69 2.18
N LEU A 80 -5.94 -8.20 1.92
CA LEU A 80 -7.15 -9.02 1.93
C LEU A 80 -7.10 -10.15 0.89
N LEU A 81 -6.56 -9.89 -0.30
CA LEU A 81 -6.38 -10.91 -1.34
C LEU A 81 -5.24 -11.90 -1.03
N ASN A 82 -4.20 -11.46 -0.33
CA ASN A 82 -3.08 -12.32 0.05
C ASN A 82 -3.48 -13.40 1.06
N ILE A 83 -4.39 -13.11 1.99
CA ILE A 83 -4.86 -14.06 3.01
C ILE A 83 -5.38 -15.38 2.39
N PRO A 84 -6.39 -15.38 1.50
CA PRO A 84 -6.88 -16.62 0.89
C PRO A 84 -5.84 -17.28 -0.02
N LEU A 85 -5.00 -16.50 -0.71
CA LEU A 85 -3.93 -17.02 -1.56
C LEU A 85 -2.90 -17.83 -0.76
N ILE A 86 -2.42 -17.27 0.35
CA ILE A 86 -1.49 -17.94 1.27
C ILE A 86 -2.17 -19.15 1.91
N TRP A 87 -3.42 -19.03 2.34
CA TRP A 87 -4.19 -20.13 2.92
C TRP A 87 -4.33 -21.33 1.97
N MET A 88 -4.64 -21.08 0.70
CA MET A 88 -4.68 -22.13 -0.33
C MET A 88 -3.31 -22.80 -0.54
N GLY A 89 -2.23 -22.01 -0.49
CA GLY A 89 -0.87 -22.52 -0.51
C GLY A 89 -0.57 -23.44 0.67
N PHE A 90 -0.88 -23.01 1.89
CA PHE A 90 -0.68 -23.80 3.11
C PHE A 90 -1.47 -25.11 3.13
N LYS A 91 -2.77 -25.07 2.79
CA LYS A 91 -3.60 -26.29 2.72
C LYS A 91 -3.00 -27.33 1.77
N LYS A 92 -2.46 -26.88 0.63
CA LYS A 92 -1.85 -27.75 -0.37
C LYS A 92 -0.54 -28.36 0.12
N ILE A 93 0.36 -27.54 0.66
CA ILE A 93 1.64 -28.00 1.20
C ILE A 93 1.41 -29.02 2.32
N SER A 94 0.43 -28.76 3.19
CA SER A 94 0.03 -29.71 4.23
C SER A 94 -0.47 -31.03 3.66
N ALA A 95 -1.34 -31.00 2.64
CA ALA A 95 -1.83 -32.20 1.97
C ALA A 95 -0.71 -32.99 1.25
N ASP A 96 0.28 -32.31 0.67
CA ASP A 96 1.42 -32.95 0.01
C ASP A 96 2.41 -33.56 1.03
N LEU A 97 2.52 -33.00 2.25
CA LEU A 97 3.41 -33.48 3.33
C LEU A 97 2.77 -34.58 4.20
N MET A 98 1.44 -34.61 4.31
CA MET A 98 0.68 -35.62 5.07
C MET A 98 -0.38 -36.27 4.19
N PRO A 99 -0.01 -37.11 3.20
CA PRO A 99 -0.96 -37.69 2.25
C PRO A 99 -1.94 -38.71 2.88
N ASN A 100 -1.66 -39.21 4.09
CA ASN A 100 -2.37 -40.33 4.72
C ASN A 100 -2.75 -40.09 6.19
N ALA A 101 -2.90 -38.84 6.63
CA ALA A 101 -3.43 -38.52 7.96
C ALA A 101 -4.95 -38.27 7.91
#